data_AF-A0A967N8A4-F1
#
_entry.id   AF-A0A967N8A4-F1
#
_cell.length_a   1.000
_cell.length_b   1.000
_cell.length_c   1.000
_cell.angle_alpha   90.00
_cell.angle_beta   90.00
_cell.angle_gamma   90.00
#
_symmetry.space_group_name_H-M   'P 1'
#
loop_
_entity.id
_entity.type
_entity.pdbx_description
1 polymer ?
#
loop_
_entity_poly.entity_id
_entity_poly.type
_entity_poly.pdbx_seq_one_letter_code
_entity_poly.pdbx_strand_id
1 'polypeptide(L)'
;MTPLDWAIFALYFAGVIGFAVWQSRKNVGVEGFFLANRRLPWAAIGLSVMATQASAITFIGTTGQAFDDGMEFIQVYLALPVAMVVIC
;
A
#
# COMPACT_ATOMS: atom_id res chain seq x y z
N MET A 1 -11.84 -16.84 17.36
CA MET A 1 -11.51 -16.99 15.93
C MET A 1 -12.40 -18.06 15.37
N THR A 2 -13.44 -17.64 14.68
CA THR A 2 -14.42 -18.53 14.08
C THR A 2 -13.81 -19.23 12.85
N PRO A 3 -14.33 -20.39 12.42
CA PRO A 3 -13.90 -21.01 11.17
C PRO A 3 -14.11 -20.11 9.94
N LEU A 4 -15.03 -19.14 10.02
CA LEU A 4 -15.23 -18.10 9.01
C LEU A 4 -14.01 -17.16 8.92
N ASP A 5 -13.42 -16.76 10.05
CA ASP A 5 -12.25 -15.87 10.08
C ASP A 5 -11.06 -16.51 9.34
N TRP A 6 -10.83 -17.81 9.59
CA TRP A 6 -9.80 -18.60 8.90
C TRP A 6 -10.05 -18.73 7.41
N ALA A 7 -11.32 -18.92 7.00
CA ALA A 7 -11.68 -18.98 5.59
C ALA A 7 -11.41 -17.65 4.86
N ILE A 8 -11.76 -16.52 5.48
CA ILE A 8 -11.49 -15.18 4.94
C ILE A 8 -9.98 -14.93 4.85
N PHE A 9 -9.23 -15.30 5.89
CA PHE A 9 -7.78 -15.19 5.91
C PHE A 9 -7.13 -15.98 4.77
N ALA A 10 -7.49 -17.26 4.61
CA ALA A 10 -7.00 -18.09 3.53
C ALA A 10 -7.35 -17.52 2.14
N LEU A 11 -8.57 -17.03 1.97
CA LEU A 11 -9.02 -16.41 0.72
C LEU A 11 -8.22 -15.15 0.37
N TYR A 12 -7.95 -14.29 1.35
CA TYR A 12 -7.14 -13.09 1.15
C TYR A 12 -5.74 -13.43 0.65
N PHE A 13 -5.04 -14.34 1.32
CA PHE A 13 -3.69 -14.75 0.91
C PHE A 13 -3.69 -15.44 -0.45
N ALA A 14 -4.66 -16.33 -0.72
CA ALA A 14 -4.80 -16.96 -2.02
C ALA A 14 -5.02 -15.93 -3.14
N GLY A 15 -5.83 -14.89 -2.89
CA GLY A 15 -6.06 -13.80 -3.82
C GLY A 15 -4.79 -12.98 -4.11
N VAL A 16 -4.06 -12.58 -3.06
CA VAL A 16 -2.81 -11.81 -3.18
C VAL A 16 -1.76 -12.60 -3.96
N ILE A 17 -1.54 -13.86 -3.58
CA ILE A 17 -0.55 -14.74 -4.26
C ILE A 17 -0.98 -15.00 -5.70
N GLY A 18 -2.25 -15.29 -5.94
CA GLY A 18 -2.79 -15.53 -7.29
C GLY A 18 -2.60 -14.32 -8.20
N PHE A 19 -2.90 -13.12 -7.70
CA PHE A 19 -2.67 -11.86 -8.41
C PHE A 19 -1.19 -11.62 -8.69
N ALA A 20 -0.32 -11.82 -7.70
CA ALA A 20 1.12 -11.65 -7.83
C ALA A 20 1.71 -12.60 -8.90
N VAL A 21 1.31 -13.87 -8.90
CA VAL A 21 1.74 -14.86 -9.89
C VAL A 21 1.23 -14.50 -11.28
N TRP A 22 -0.03 -14.09 -11.41
CA TRP A 22 -0.60 -13.69 -12.71
C TRP A 22 0.11 -12.46 -13.29
N GLN A 23 0.41 -11.45 -12.45
CA GLN A 23 1.11 -10.25 -12.87
C GLN A 23 2.60 -10.53 -13.18
N SER A 24 3.25 -11.41 -12.40
CA SER A 24 4.64 -11.82 -12.61
C SER A 24 4.85 -12.47 -13.98
N ARG A 25 3.87 -13.24 -14.48
CA ARG A 25 3.93 -13.85 -15.83
C ARG A 25 3.96 -12.85 -16.99
N LYS A 26 3.54 -11.59 -16.77
CA LYS A 26 3.51 -10.54 -17.80
C LYS A 26 4.78 -9.69 -17.85
N ASN A 27 5.60 -9.69 -16.80
CA ASN A 27 6.78 -8.85 -16.67
C ASN A 27 8.05 -9.65 -17.03
N VAL A 28 8.26 -9.90 -18.32
CA VAL A 28 9.45 -10.61 -18.81
C VAL A 28 10.55 -9.59 -19.13
N GLY A 29 11.62 -9.57 -18.34
CA GLY A 29 12.80 -8.71 -18.54
C GLY A 29 12.99 -7.58 -17.53
N VAL A 30 14.24 -7.12 -17.39
CA VAL A 30 14.68 -6.11 -16.41
C VAL A 30 13.95 -4.77 -16.61
N GLU A 31 13.70 -4.36 -17.85
CA GLU A 31 12.97 -3.12 -18.16
C GLU A 31 11.47 -3.19 -17.83
N GLY A 32 10.84 -4.36 -17.95
CA GLY A 32 9.45 -4.57 -17.55
C GLY A 32 9.26 -4.54 -16.03
N PHE A 33 10.28 -5.00 -15.29
CA PHE A 33 10.25 -5.03 -13.83
C PHE A 33 10.64 -3.69 -13.18
N PHE A 34 11.63 -2.97 -13.73
CA PHE A 34 12.12 -1.70 -13.17
C PHE A 34 11.49 -0.46 -13.78
N LEU A 35 11.26 -0.43 -15.10
CA LEU A 35 10.69 0.74 -15.78
C LEU A 35 9.18 0.63 -16.00
N ALA A 36 8.57 -0.55 -15.75
CA ALA A 36 7.18 -0.85 -16.11
C ALA A 36 6.83 -0.35 -17.52
N ASN A 37 7.78 -0.54 -18.45
CA ASN A 37 7.69 -0.08 -19.83
C ASN A 37 7.41 1.43 -20.02
N ARG A 38 7.79 2.28 -19.04
CA ARG A 38 7.58 3.75 -19.01
C ARG A 38 6.12 4.21 -19.18
N ARG A 39 5.15 3.34 -18.90
CA ARG A 39 3.71 3.62 -19.10
C ARG A 39 2.91 3.69 -17.80
N LEU A 40 3.57 3.74 -16.65
CA LEU A 40 2.87 3.92 -15.38
C LEU A 40 2.27 5.33 -15.33
N PRO A 41 0.94 5.47 -15.18
CA PRO A 41 0.34 6.77 -14.97
C PRO A 41 0.82 7.32 -13.62
N TRP A 42 1.03 8.63 -13.55
CA TRP A 42 1.48 9.33 -12.33
C TRP A 42 0.61 9.00 -11.10
N ALA A 43 -0.71 8.79 -11.31
CA ALA A 43 -1.63 8.37 -10.27
C ALA A 43 -1.30 6.98 -9.67
N ALA A 44 -0.85 6.02 -10.50
CA ALA A 44 -0.44 4.70 -10.01
C ALA A 44 0.87 4.79 -9.22
N ILE A 45 1.79 5.67 -9.63
CA ILE A 45 3.03 5.94 -8.88
C ILE A 45 2.70 6.57 -7.52
N GLY A 46 1.86 7.61 -7.51
CA GLY A 46 1.42 8.26 -6.27
C GLY A 46 0.72 7.29 -5.31
N LEU A 47 -0.17 6.45 -5.84
CA LEU A 47 -0.87 5.43 -5.04
C LEU A 47 0.10 4.38 -4.48
N SER A 48 1.09 3.93 -5.26
CA SER A 48 2.11 2.97 -4.80
C SER A 48 2.97 3.54 -3.67
N VAL A 49 3.36 4.81 -3.74
CA VAL A 49 4.16 5.44 -2.68
C VAL A 49 3.30 5.62 -1.42
N MET A 50 2.04 6.05 -1.55
CA MET A 50 1.10 6.09 -0.42
C MET A 50 0.93 4.72 0.25
N ALA A 51 0.73 3.68 -0.56
CA ALA A 51 0.59 2.31 -0.06
C ALA A 51 1.84 1.83 0.69
N THR A 52 3.03 2.26 0.26
CA THR A 52 4.31 1.88 0.91
C THR A 52 4.52 2.60 2.24
N GLN A 53 4.01 3.83 2.38
CA GLN A 53 4.05 4.57 3.66
C GLN A 53 3.07 4.00 4.70
N ALA A 54 2.01 3.33 4.26
CA ALA A 54 1.06 2.66 5.15
C ALA A 54 1.65 1.34 5.67
N SER A 55 2.21 1.36 6.87
CA SER A 55 2.73 0.16 7.53
C SER A 55 1.83 -0.30 8.68
N ALA A 56 1.92 -1.58 9.06
CA ALA A 56 1.24 -2.09 10.26
C ALA A 56 1.69 -1.35 11.54
N ILE A 57 2.96 -0.93 11.58
CA ILE A 57 3.53 -0.12 12.66
C ILE A 57 2.83 1.24 12.72
N THR A 58 2.64 1.88 11.58
CA THR A 58 1.91 3.14 11.48
C THR A 58 0.48 2.96 11.98
N PHE A 59 -0.24 1.95 11.51
CA PHE A 59 -1.65 1.75 11.87
C PHE A 59 -1.86 1.57 13.38
N ILE A 60 -1.02 0.75 14.02
CA ILE A 60 -1.09 0.50 15.47
C ILE A 60 -0.50 1.69 16.25
N GLY A 61 0.61 2.26 15.77
CA GLY A 61 1.33 3.34 16.44
C GLY A 61 0.55 4.65 16.43
N THR A 62 -0.04 5.04 15.31
CA THR A 62 -0.84 6.28 15.24
C THR A 62 -2.13 6.18 16.02
N THR A 63 -2.74 5.00 16.11
CA THR A 63 -3.96 4.81 16.94
C THR A 63 -3.64 4.77 18.43
N GLY A 64 -2.51 4.16 18.82
CA GLY A 64 -1.99 4.25 20.19
C GLY A 64 -1.62 5.68 20.58
N GLN A 65 -0.86 6.37 19.73
CA GLN A 65 -0.51 7.78 19.95
C GLN A 65 -1.75 8.69 19.98
N ALA A 66 -2.77 8.42 19.16
CA ALA A 66 -4.03 9.15 19.19
C ALA A 66 -4.79 8.99 20.51
N PHE A 67 -4.66 7.82 21.14
CA PHE A 67 -5.29 7.54 22.42
C PHE A 67 -4.56 8.24 23.58
N ASP A 68 -3.22 8.27 23.54
CA ASP A 68 -2.40 8.83 24.62
C ASP A 68 -2.20 10.36 24.50
N ASP A 69 -1.79 10.86 23.32
CA ASP A 69 -1.36 12.24 23.08
C ASP A 69 -2.25 13.01 22.07
N GLY A 70 -3.32 12.37 21.58
CA GLY A 70 -4.27 13.00 20.65
C GLY A 70 -3.85 12.99 19.17
N MET A 71 -4.59 13.71 18.33
CA MET A 71 -4.50 13.59 16.86
C MET A 71 -3.47 14.53 16.19
N GLU A 72 -2.42 14.94 16.88
CA GLU A 72 -1.43 15.89 16.35
C GLU A 72 -0.72 15.35 15.08
N PHE A 73 -0.54 14.03 15.00
CA PHE A 73 0.02 13.33 13.84
C PHE A 73 -0.73 13.60 12.52
N ILE A 74 -2.01 13.97 12.56
CA ILE A 74 -2.85 14.23 11.38
C ILE A 74 -2.31 15.41 10.56
N GLN A 75 -1.68 16.39 11.20
CA GLN A 75 -1.17 17.59 10.51
C GLN A 75 -0.09 17.23 9.48
N VAL A 76 0.79 16.28 9.83
CA VAL A 76 1.85 15.80 8.94
C VAL A 76 1.30 14.78 7.94
N TYR A 77 0.44 13.87 8.39
CA TYR A 77 -0.11 12.81 7.53
C TYR A 77 -1.05 13.31 6.42
N LEU A 78 -1.81 14.39 6.64
CA LEU A 78 -2.65 14.99 5.59
C LEU A 78 -1.87 15.84 4.59
N ALA A 79 -0.73 16.40 4.99
CA ALA A 79 0.13 17.18 4.10
C ALA A 79 0.85 16.28 3.07
N LEU A 80 1.16 15.03 3.43
CA LEU A 80 1.89 14.08 2.57
C LEU A 80 1.15 13.73 1.26
N PRO A 81 -0.15 13.40 1.25
CA PRO A 81 -0.93 13.23 0.02
C PRO A 81 -0.90 14.45 -0.89
N VAL A 82 -1.06 15.64 -0.33
CA VAL A 82 -1.07 16.90 -1.07
C VAL A 82 0.30 17.16 -1.69
N ALA A 83 1.38 16.99 -0.93
CA ALA A 83 2.75 17.14 -1.43
C ALA A 83 3.04 16.18 -2.60
N MET A 84 2.54 14.94 -2.53
CA MET A 84 2.79 13.93 -3.55
C MET A 84 2.03 14.20 -4.86
N VAL A 85 0.82 14.77 -4.79
CA VAL A 85 0.08 15.24 -5.98
C VAL A 85 0.77 16.42 -6.66
N VAL A 86 1.51 17.25 -5.90
CA VAL A 86 2.24 18.39 -6.45
C VAL A 86 3.59 17.98 -7.07
N ILE A 87 4.23 16.94 -6.53
CA ILE A 87 5.55 16.47 -6.96
C ILE A 87 5.48 15.50 -8.17
N CYS A 88 4.43 14.68 -8.25
CA CYS A 88 4.24 13.67 -9.31
C CYS A 88 3.50 14.23 -10.54
#